data_AF-A0A523WCP0-F1
#
_entry.id   AF-A0A523WCP0-F1
#
_cell.length_a   1.000
_cell.length_b   1.000
_cell.length_c   1.000
_cell.angle_alpha   90.00
_cell.angle_beta   90.00
_cell.angle_gamma   90.00
#
_symmetry.space_group_name_H-M   'P 1'
#
loop_
_entity.id
_entity.type
_entity.pdbx_description
1 polymer ?
#
loop_
_entity_poly.entity_id
_entity_poly.type
_entity_poly.pdbx_seq_one_letter_code
_entity_poly.pdbx_strand_id
1 'polypeptide(L)' 'MVDRQELVGMLIDALSFEEITVPARLEAFLREVRDSEMNETTKNEIERKIRRMIVESTRHSKILTKMVKRVMKSGQNDF' A
#
# COMPACT_ATOMS: atom_id res chain seq x y z
N MET A 1 25.28 4.91 -15.13
CA MET A 1 24.35 5.78 -14.39
C MET A 1 22.95 5.29 -14.71
N VAL A 2 22.11 5.04 -13.71
CA VAL A 2 20.70 4.69 -13.93
C VAL A 2 19.97 5.97 -14.27
N ASP A 3 19.14 5.96 -15.32
CA ASP A 3 18.37 7.13 -15.73
C ASP A 3 17.35 7.50 -14.65
N ARG A 4 17.15 8.81 -14.42
CA ARG A 4 16.14 9.32 -13.49
C ARG A 4 14.76 8.79 -13.84
N GLN A 5 14.44 8.63 -15.12
CA GLN A 5 13.15 8.06 -15.54
C GLN A 5 13.01 6.59 -15.14
N GLU A 6 14.09 5.81 -15.24
CA GLU A 6 14.14 4.40 -14.86
C GLU A 6 13.97 4.23 -13.34
N LEU A 7 14.69 5.00 -12.52
CA LEU A 7 14.54 4.97 -11.05
C LEU A 7 13.12 5.32 -10.60
N VAL A 8 12.50 6.30 -11.24
CA VAL A 8 11.15 6.74 -10.92
C VAL A 8 10.10 5.71 -11.38
N GLY A 9 10.33 5.04 -12.51
CA GLY A 9 9.53 3.90 -12.96
C GLY A 9 9.57 2.74 -11.97
N MET A 10 10.77 2.33 -11.54
CA MET A 10 10.95 1.29 -10.52
C MET A 10 10.23 1.62 -9.21
N LEU A 11 10.20 2.90 -8.81
CA LEU A 11 9.48 3.33 -7.61
C LEU A 11 7.95 3.24 -7.77
N ILE A 12 7.40 3.54 -8.94
CA ILE A 12 5.96 3.35 -9.23
C ILE A 12 5.60 1.87 -9.17
N ASP A 13 6.44 1.02 -9.75
CA ASP A 13 6.21 -0.42 -9.79
C ASP A 13 6.25 -1.02 -8.38
N ALA A 14 7.24 -0.61 -7.56
CA ALA A 14 7.33 -1.01 -6.16
C ALA A 14 6.09 -0.57 -5.35
N LEU A 15 5.64 0.68 -5.50
CA LEU A 15 4.44 1.17 -4.80
C LEU A 15 3.18 0.43 -5.25
N SER A 16 3.07 0.14 -6.55
CA SER A 16 1.93 -0.60 -7.11
C SER A 16 1.92 -2.05 -6.63
N PHE A 17 3.09 -2.67 -6.49
CA PHE A 17 3.25 -3.99 -5.88
C PHE A 17 2.83 -4.00 -4.40
N GLU A 18 3.25 -3.00 -3.62
CA GLU A 18 2.84 -2.84 -2.22
C GLU A 18 1.33 -2.58 -2.08
N GLU A 19 0.70 -1.85 -3.03
CA GLU A 19 -0.76 -1.63 -3.07
C GLU A 19 -1.54 -2.95 -3.15
N ILE A 20 -0.97 -3.97 -3.81
CA ILE A 20 -1.62 -5.28 -3.99
C ILE A 20 -1.24 -6.20 -2.83
N THR A 21 0.03 -6.22 -2.46
CA THR A 21 0.58 -7.23 -1.53
C THR A 21 0.19 -6.95 -0.08
N VAL A 22 0.23 -5.69 0.37
CA VAL A 22 -0.05 -5.34 1.77
C VAL A 22 -1.51 -5.62 2.14
N PRO A 23 -2.52 -5.19 1.36
CA PRO A 23 -3.91 -5.57 1.62
C PRO A 23 -4.13 -7.08 1.68
N ALA A 24 -3.54 -7.83 0.74
CA ALA A 24 -3.68 -9.28 0.70
C ALA A 24 -3.12 -9.96 1.97
N ARG A 25 -1.96 -9.51 2.47
CA ARG A 25 -1.38 -10.01 3.73
C ARG A 25 -2.22 -9.64 4.95
N LEU A 26 -2.76 -8.42 4.98
CA LEU A 26 -3.65 -7.98 6.05
C LEU A 26 -4.97 -8.76 6.04
N GLU A 27 -5.51 -9.09 4.87
CA GLU A 27 -6.68 -9.97 4.74
C GLU A 27 -6.39 -11.39 5.18
N ALA A 28 -5.22 -11.94 4.87
CA ALA A 28 -4.81 -13.26 5.36
C ALA A 28 -4.73 -13.27 6.89
N PHE A 29 -4.09 -12.27 7.49
CA PHE A 29 -4.03 -12.12 8.95
C PHE A 29 -5.43 -11.97 9.58
N LEU A 30 -6.35 -11.25 8.92
CA LEU A 30 -7.73 -11.14 9.38
C LEU A 30 -8.44 -12.50 9.43
N ARG A 31 -8.14 -13.42 8.49
CA ARG A 31 -8.67 -14.80 8.52
C ARG A 31 -8.13 -15.56 9.72
N GLU A 32 -6.84 -15.49 9.98
CA GLU A 32 -6.23 -16.12 11.17
C GLU A 32 -6.82 -15.59 12.48
N VAL A 33 -7.08 -14.27 12.57
CA VAL A 33 -7.75 -13.66 13.74
C VAL A 33 -9.16 -14.22 13.94
N ARG A 34 -9.91 -14.42 12.86
CA ARG A 34 -11.27 -15.01 12.92
C ARG A 34 -11.25 -16.44 13.44
N ASP A 35 -10.28 -17.21 12.97
CA ASP A 35 -10.13 -18.63 13.30
C ASP A 35 -9.49 -18.85 14.68
N SER A 36 -8.93 -17.81 15.31
CA SER A 36 -8.31 -17.89 16.62
C SER A 36 -9.30 -18.14 17.78
N GLU A 37 -8.82 -18.63 18.91
CA GLU A 37 -9.63 -18.83 20.13
C GLU A 37 -9.80 -17.56 20.99
N MET A 38 -9.52 -16.38 20.42
CA MET A 38 -9.69 -15.11 21.14
C MET A 38 -11.16 -14.84 21.46
N ASN A 39 -11.41 -14.10 22.54
CA ASN A 39 -12.77 -13.63 22.84
C ASN A 39 -13.26 -12.63 21.78
N GLU A 40 -14.59 -12.55 21.65
CA GLU A 40 -15.26 -11.81 20.59
C GLU A 40 -14.96 -10.30 20.61
N THR A 41 -14.83 -9.70 21.79
CA THR A 41 -14.50 -8.28 21.94
C THR A 41 -13.12 -7.97 21.37
N THR A 42 -12.13 -8.81 21.72
CA THR A 42 -10.75 -8.67 21.23
C THR A 42 -10.68 -8.90 19.72
N LYS A 43 -11.36 -9.92 19.19
CA LYS A 43 -11.44 -10.16 17.74
C LYS A 43 -11.99 -8.95 16.99
N ASN A 44 -13.12 -8.42 17.46
CA ASN A 44 -13.77 -7.28 16.82
C ASN A 44 -12.90 -6.01 16.83
N GLU A 45 -12.16 -5.77 17.92
CA GLU A 45 -11.23 -4.64 17.97
C GLU A 45 -10.06 -4.80 17.00
N ILE A 46 -9.48 -6.00 16.93
CA ILE A 46 -8.39 -6.32 15.98
C ILE A 46 -8.89 -6.21 14.54
N GLU A 47 -10.04 -6.81 14.21
CA GLU A 47 -10.64 -6.71 12.88
C GLU A 47 -10.85 -5.27 12.45
N ARG A 48 -11.41 -4.44 13.34
CA ARG A 48 -11.63 -3.01 13.07
C ARG A 48 -10.33 -2.29 12.73
N LYS A 49 -9.24 -2.58 13.47
CA LYS A 49 -7.93 -1.96 13.23
C LYS A 49 -7.32 -2.44 11.90
N ILE A 50 -7.34 -3.74 11.62
CA ILE A 50 -6.82 -4.31 10.35
C ILE A 50 -7.58 -3.74 9.15
N ARG A 51 -8.91 -3.65 9.21
CA ARG A 51 -9.72 -3.07 8.13
C ARG A 51 -9.35 -1.61 7.85
N ARG A 52 -9.08 -0.81 8.90
CA ARG A 52 -8.58 0.56 8.72
C ARG A 52 -7.19 0.57 8.05
N MET A 53 -6.29 -0.30 8.48
CA MET A 53 -4.95 -0.41 7.89
C MET A 53 -4.99 -0.79 6.40
N ILE A 54 -5.91 -1.67 5.99
CA ILE A 54 -6.11 -2.01 4.56
C ILE A 54 -6.52 -0.78 3.74
N VAL A 55 -7.48 0.00 4.25
CA VAL A 55 -7.95 1.22 3.58
C VAL A 55 -6.84 2.27 3.51
N GLU A 56 -6.12 2.48 4.61
CA GLU A 56 -5.04 3.48 4.69
C GLU A 56 -3.84 3.10 3.82
N SER A 57 -3.40 1.83 3.83
CA SER A 57 -2.29 1.36 3.00
C SER A 57 -2.58 1.54 1.50
N THR A 58 -3.78 1.15 1.05
CA THR A 58 -4.23 1.36 -0.32
C THR A 58 -4.26 2.85 -0.67
N ARG A 59 -4.79 3.69 0.22
CA ARG A 59 -4.84 5.14 0.02
C ARG A 59 -3.44 5.74 -0.09
N HIS A 60 -2.53 5.38 0.81
CA HIS A 60 -1.16 5.89 0.83
C HIS A 60 -0.41 5.49 -0.43
N SER A 61 -0.50 4.23 -0.88
CA SER A 61 0.14 3.82 -2.12
C SER A 61 -0.37 4.60 -3.33
N LYS A 62 -1.69 4.81 -3.45
CA LYS A 62 -2.27 5.65 -4.51
C LYS A 62 -1.77 7.10 -4.47
N ILE A 63 -1.64 7.69 -3.29
CA ILE A 63 -1.12 9.05 -3.12
C ILE A 63 0.35 9.13 -3.55
N LEU A 64 1.18 8.19 -3.08
CA LEU A 64 2.60 8.12 -3.42
C LEU A 64 2.78 7.91 -4.93
N THR A 65 2.04 6.98 -5.53
CA THR A 65 2.05 6.76 -6.98
C THR A 65 1.70 8.05 -7.76
N LYS A 66 0.71 8.82 -7.31
CA LYS A 66 0.38 10.12 -7.90
C LYS A 66 1.50 11.15 -7.73
N MET A 67 2.13 11.21 -6.56
CA MET A 67 3.27 12.11 -6.30
C MET A 67 4.45 11.79 -7.20
N VAL A 68 4.78 10.51 -7.33
CA VAL A 68 5.88 10.02 -8.17
C VAL A 68 5.61 10.32 -9.66
N LYS A 69 4.38 10.10 -10.15
CA LYS A 69 3.97 10.50 -11.51
C LYS A 69 4.09 12.01 -11.76
N ARG A 70 3.83 12.86 -10.75
CA ARG A 70 4.02 14.31 -10.88
C ARG A 70 5.50 14.68 -11.00
N VAL A 71 6.38 14.02 -10.23
CA VAL A 71 7.83 14.22 -10.32
C VAL A 71 8.37 13.81 -11.70
N MET A 72 7.82 12.78 -12.34
CA MET A 72 8.16 12.43 -13.72
C MET A 72 7.82 13.57 -14.69
N LYS A 73 6.58 14.08 -14.62
CA LYS A 73 6.08 15.13 -15.51
C LYS A 73 6.81 16.46 -15.34
N SER A 74 7.16 16.85 -14.11
CA SER A 74 7.85 18.13 -13.88
C SER A 74 9.21 18.17 -14.57
N GLY A 75 9.97 17.07 -14.55
CA GLY A 75 11.27 17.03 -15.23
C GLY A 75 11.22 16.76 -16.74
N GLN A 76 10.03 16.62 -17.33
CA GLN A 76 9.85 16.63 -18.80
C GLN A 76 9.59 18.04 -19.33
N ASN A 77 9.13 18.98 -18.49
CA ASN A 77 8.85 20.36 -18.85
C ASN A 77 10.06 21.31 -18.70
N ASP A 78 11.19 20.81 -18.19
CA ASP A 78 12.42 21.58 -17.98
C ASP A 78 13.42 21.46 -19.16
N PHE A 79 12.95 20.95 -20.33
CA PHE A 79 13.72 20.86 -21.58
C PHE A 79 12.93 21.42 -22.77
#